data_AF-A0A973FWS5-F1
#
_entry.id   AF-A0A973FWS5-F1
#
_cell.length_a   1.000
_cell.length_b   1.000
_cell.length_c   1.000
_cell.angle_alpha   90.00
_cell.angle_beta   90.00
_cell.angle_gamma   90.00
#
_symmetry.space_group_name_H-M   'P 1'
#
loop_
_entity.id
_entity.type
_entity.pdbx_description
1 polymer ?
#
loop_
_entity_poly.entity_id
_entity_poly.type
_entity_poly.pdbx_seq_one_letter_code
_entity_poly.pdbx_strand_id
1 'polypeptide(L)' 'MKDNPYIPVPVTVSRVINEVDTNDIKTFRLTFLNKEDEEKFKYLPGQFAELSIYGKGESPIGIRSEER' A
#
# COMPACT_ATOMS: atom_id res chain seq x y z
N MET A 1 -24.11 -1.39 -0.53
CA MET A 1 -23.42 -1.54 -1.82
C MET A 1 -22.02 -2.07 -1.50
N LYS A 2 -21.54 -3.12 -2.17
CA LYS A 2 -20.21 -3.69 -1.89
C LYS A 2 -19.14 -2.68 -2.32
N ASP A 3 -18.12 -2.48 -1.48
CA ASP A 3 -16.93 -1.71 -1.84
C ASP A 3 -16.31 -2.29 -3.12
N ASN A 4 -16.11 -1.43 -4.12
CA ASN A 4 -15.54 -1.84 -5.40
C ASN A 4 -14.01 -1.84 -5.29
N PRO A 5 -13.34 -3.01 -5.37
CA PRO A 5 -11.89 -3.09 -5.22
C PRO A 5 -11.12 -2.43 -6.38
N TYR A 6 -11.80 -2.12 -7.50
CA TYR A 6 -11.19 -1.44 -8.65
C TYR A 6 -11.18 0.09 -8.51
N ILE A 7 -11.80 0.64 -7.46
CA ILE A 7 -11.71 2.07 -7.18
C ILE A 7 -10.44 2.28 -6.35
N PRO A 8 -9.43 3.01 -6.87
CA PRO A 8 -8.19 3.23 -6.14
C PRO A 8 -8.45 4.08 -4.90
N VAL A 9 -7.85 3.68 -3.79
CA VAL A 9 -7.89 4.41 -2.52
C VAL A 9 -6.62 5.26 -2.41
N PRO A 10 -6.71 6.57 -2.19
CA PRO A 10 -5.54 7.42 -2.13
C PRO A 10 -4.73 7.14 -0.86
N VAL A 11 -3.43 6.93 -1.04
CA VAL A 11 -2.44 6.75 0.02
C VAL A 11 -1.26 7.69 -0.17
N THR A 12 -0.52 7.96 0.91
CA THR A 12 0.72 8.74 0.89
C THR A 12 1.88 7.95 1.46
N VAL A 13 3.10 8.25 1.02
CA VAL A 13 4.32 7.68 1.59
C VAL A 13 4.63 8.42 2.88
N SER A 14 4.43 7.75 4.02
CA SER A 14 4.75 8.30 5.34
C SER A 14 6.21 8.08 5.72
N ARG A 15 6.84 7.03 5.18
CA ARG A 15 8.24 6.70 5.46
C ARG A 15 8.87 5.93 4.32
N VAL A 16 10.16 6.18 4.09
CA VAL A 16 11.03 5.36 3.24
C VAL A 16 12.18 4.87 4.11
N ILE A 17 12.43 3.56 4.10
CA ILE A 17 13.50 2.91 4.85
C ILE A 17 14.42 2.22 3.85
N ASN A 18 15.72 2.45 3.96
CA ASN A 18 16.71 1.65 3.23
C ASN A 18 17.03 0.45 4.12
N GLU A 19 16.73 -0.77 3.65
CA GLU A 19 16.96 -1.99 4.43
C GLU A 19 18.44 -2.42 4.38
N VAL A 20 19.16 -1.98 3.36
CA VAL A 20 20.57 -2.30 3.13
C VAL A 20 21.35 -1.06 2.72
N ASP A 21 22.62 -0.99 3.11
CA ASP A 21 23.51 0.13 2.81
C ASP A 21 23.73 0.32 1.29
N THR A 22 23.58 -0.76 0.51
CA THR A 22 23.69 -0.72 -0.96
C THR A 22 22.50 -0.04 -1.65
N ASN A 23 21.44 0.29 -0.91
CA ASN A 23 20.19 0.92 -1.41
C ASN A 23 19.38 0.08 -2.41
N ASP A 24 19.73 -1.18 -2.63
CA ASP A 24 19.03 -2.07 -3.55
C ASP A 24 17.66 -2.53 -3.01
N ILE A 25 17.49 -2.47 -1.68
CA ILE A 25 16.25 -2.85 -0.99
C ILE A 25 15.72 -1.63 -0.21
N LYS A 26 14.50 -1.21 -0.55
CA LYS A 26 13.79 -0.10 0.12
C LYS A 26 12.40 -0.55 0.54
N THR A 27 12.03 -0.18 1.76
CA THR A 27 10.68 -0.35 2.29
C THR A 27 9.95 1.00 2.26
N PHE A 28 8.79 1.03 1.61
CA PHE A 28 7.91 2.19 1.56
C PHE A 28 6.72 1.95 2.49
N ARG A 29 6.55 2.81 3.50
CA ARG A 29 5.39 2.78 4.38
C ARG A 29 4.31 3.68 3.81
N LEU A 30 3.19 3.08 3.42
CA LEU A 30 2.02 3.78 2.90
C LEU A 30 0.99 3.97 4.01
N THR A 31 0.36 5.14 4.04
CA THR A 31 -0.74 5.48 4.96
C THR A 31 -1.89 6.06 4.17
N PHE A 32 -3.11 5.68 4.51
CA PHE A 32 -4.33 6.22 3.91
C PHE A 32 -4.44 7.73 4.15
N LEU A 33 -4.92 8.47 3.14
CA LEU A 33 -5.19 9.91 3.30
C LEU A 33 -6.38 10.14 4.23
N ASN A 34 -7.41 9.29 4.13
CA ASN A 34 -8.61 9.38 4.95
C ASN A 34 -8.65 8.23 5.97
N LYS A 35 -8.98 8.54 7.21
CA LYS A 35 -9.13 7.52 8.27
C LYS A 35 -10.27 6.53 7.99
N GLU A 36 -11.34 6.99 7.35
CA GLU A 36 -12.46 6.12 7.00
C GLU A 36 -12.05 5.00 6.03
N ASP A 37 -11.11 5.28 5.13
CA ASP A 37 -10.60 4.30 4.18
C ASP A 37 -9.72 3.27 4.88
N GLU A 38 -8.91 3.71 5.86
CA GLU A 38 -8.12 2.83 6.72
C GLU A 38 -9.01 1.88 7.54
N GLU A 39 -10.10 2.37 8.14
CA GLU A 39 -11.04 1.55 8.91
C GLU A 39 -11.80 0.53 8.05
N LYS A 40 -12.06 0.88 6.79
CA LYS A 40 -12.71 -0.01 5.81
C LYS A 40 -11.75 -1.00 5.20
N PHE A 41 -10.44 -0.73 5.22
CA PHE A 41 -9.44 -1.57 4.59
C PHE A 41 -9.33 -2.92 5.30
N LYS A 42 -9.80 -3.96 4.61
CA LYS A 42 -9.72 -5.35 5.06
C LYS A 42 -9.13 -6.18 3.94
N TYR A 43 -8.11 -6.97 4.27
CA TYR A 43 -7.50 -7.91 3.35
C TYR A 43 -7.47 -9.30 3.99
N LEU A 44 -7.46 -10.32 3.12
CA LEU A 44 -7.28 -11.72 3.48
C LEU A 44 -5.82 -12.13 3.21
N PRO A 45 -5.27 -13.07 4.01
CA PRO A 45 -3.96 -13.64 3.73
C PRO A 45 -3.86 -14.18 2.30
N GLY A 46 -2.75 -13.88 1.62
CA GLY A 46 -2.51 -14.26 0.22
C GLY A 46 -2.99 -13.24 -0.81
N GLN A 47 -3.64 -12.14 -0.39
CA GLN A 47 -3.91 -11.01 -1.29
C GLN A 47 -2.68 -10.11 -1.46
N PHE A 48 -2.67 -9.40 -2.58
CA PHE A 48 -1.71 -8.33 -2.87
C PHE A 48 -2.47 -7.03 -3.13
N ALA A 49 -1.79 -5.91 -2.93
CA ALA A 49 -2.29 -4.59 -3.31
C ALA A 49 -1.71 -4.21 -4.67
N GLU A 50 -2.51 -3.58 -5.52
CA GLU A 50 -2.04 -2.98 -6.75
C GLU A 50 -1.75 -1.50 -6.53
N LEU A 51 -0.48 -1.12 -6.60
CA LEU A 51 -0.07 0.27 -6.43
C LEU A 51 -0.02 0.92 -7.81
N SER A 52 -0.88 1.91 -8.03
CA SER A 52 -0.94 2.70 -9.26
C SER A 52 -0.40 4.10 -9.05
N ILE A 53 0.45 4.56 -9.97
CA ILE A 53 0.96 5.93 -10.02
C ILE A 53 0.58 6.53 -11.38
N TYR A 54 -0.17 7.63 -11.34
CA TYR A 54 -0.63 8.32 -12.54
C TYR A 54 0.55 8.70 -13.46
N GLY A 55 0.49 8.25 -14.71
CA GLY A 55 1.52 8.52 -15.72
C GLY A 55 2.84 7.73 -15.54
N LYS A 56 2.93 6.81 -14.58
CA LYS A 56 4.10 5.93 -14.39
C LYS A 56 3.77 4.45 -14.57
N GLY A 57 2.55 4.04 -14.23
CA GLY A 57 2.08 2.66 -14.36
C GLY A 57 1.62 2.08 -13.02
N GLU A 58 1.46 0.77 -13.00
CA GLU A 58 0.99 0.00 -11.85
C GLU A 58 1.96 -1.14 -11.52
N SER A 59 2.03 -1.51 -10.24
CA SER A 59 2.85 -2.63 -9.77
C SER A 59 2.12 -3.38 -8.67
N PRO A 60 2.07 -4.72 -8.72
CA PRO A 60 1.57 -5.53 -7.61
C PRO A 60 2.58 -5.50 -6.45
N ILE A 61 2.09 -5.32 -5.22
CA ILE A 61 2.87 -5.27 -3.99
C ILE A 61 2.26 -6.25 -2.98
N GLY A 62 3.09 -7.13 -2.43
CA GLY A 62 2.66 -8.02 -1.35
C GLY A 62 2.34 -7.24 -0.08
N ILE A 63 1.16 -7.47 0.50
CA ILE A 63 0.75 -6.85 1.75
C ILE A 63 1.39 -7.63 2.91
N ARG A 64 2.28 -6.99 3.67
CA ARG A 64 2.78 -7.50 4.96
C ARG A 64 2.39 -6.50 6.05
N SER A 65 1.56 -6.95 6.99
CA SER A 65 1.33 -6.22 8.24
C SER A 65 2.35 -6.68 9.27
N GLU A 66 3.07 -5.73 9.87
CA GLU A 66 3.55 -5.93 11.24
C GLU A 66 2.37 -5.68 12.18
N GLU A 67 2.08 -6.66 13.03
CA GLU A 67 1.19 -6.47 14.18
C GLU A 67 1.78 -5.34 15.04
N ARG A 68 0.98 -4.31 15.34
CA ARG A 68 1.41 -3.18 16.17
C ARG A 68 1.66 -3.61 17.60
#